data_AF-A0A936X2J4-F1
#
_entry.id   AF-A0A936X2J4-F1
#
_cell.length_a   1.000
_cell.length_b   1.000
_cell.length_c   1.000
_cell.angle_alpha   90.00
_cell.angle_beta   90.00
_cell.angle_gamma   90.00
#
_symmetry.space_group_name_H-M   'P 1'
#
loop_
_entity.id
_entity.type
_entity.pdbx_description
1 polymer ?
#
loop_
_entity_poly.entity_id
_entity_poly.type
_entity_poly.pdbx_seq_one_letter_code
_entity_poly.pdbx_strand_id
1 'polypeptide(L)'
;MRQPYSHGYAFFRYAEDALRRENFENSRLAIAKQSGERNAFSAQQVKEIVRLFDFEKNKLELAKAAYANTIDKKNYFVIYDAFSFSRSKEGWQCGGSSRKK
;
A
#
# COMPACT_ATOMS: atom_id res chain seq x y z
N MET A 1 5.69 12.95 -18.38
CA MET A 1 6.34 11.84 -17.66
C MET A 1 5.51 10.57 -17.90
N ARG A 2 6.10 9.48 -18.40
CA ARG A 2 5.40 8.28 -18.91
C ARG A 2 4.59 7.56 -17.82
N GLN A 3 3.29 7.35 -18.08
CA GLN A 3 2.51 6.25 -17.50
C GLN A 3 1.62 5.68 -18.63
N PRO A 4 1.97 4.58 -19.32
CA PRO A 4 1.07 3.98 -20.30
C PRO A 4 0.50 2.66 -19.77
N TYR A 5 -0.48 2.72 -18.88
CA TYR A 5 -1.33 1.56 -18.53
C TYR A 5 -2.77 2.00 -18.33
N SER A 6 -3.38 2.48 -19.41
CA SER A 6 -4.72 3.08 -19.46
C SER A 6 -5.85 2.09 -19.13
N HIS A 7 -5.61 0.78 -19.19
CA HIS A 7 -6.64 -0.23 -18.91
C HIS A 7 -6.64 -0.74 -17.45
N GLY A 8 -5.52 -0.59 -16.71
CA GLY A 8 -5.41 -1.04 -15.31
C GLY A 8 -5.69 0.04 -14.27
N TYR A 9 -5.59 1.33 -14.64
CA TYR A 9 -5.69 2.44 -13.69
C TYR A 9 -7.14 2.67 -13.22
N ALA A 10 -8.13 2.60 -14.11
CA ALA A 10 -9.53 2.78 -13.73
C ALA A 10 -10.02 1.69 -12.75
N PHE A 11 -9.69 0.44 -13.05
CA PHE A 11 -10.01 -0.69 -12.17
C PHE A 11 -9.28 -0.59 -10.82
N PHE A 12 -7.99 -0.24 -10.85
CA PHE A 12 -7.21 -0.01 -9.64
C PHE A 12 -7.84 1.09 -8.77
N ARG A 13 -8.23 2.23 -9.35
CA ARG A 13 -8.86 3.32 -8.59
C ARG A 13 -10.20 2.94 -8.01
N TYR A 14 -10.98 2.14 -8.73
CA TYR A 14 -12.24 1.60 -8.20
C TYR A 14 -11.99 0.68 -7.01
N ALA A 15 -11.02 -0.23 -7.12
CA ALA A 15 -10.64 -1.11 -6.01
C ALA A 15 -10.11 -0.30 -4.81
N GLU A 16 -9.28 0.71 -5.04
CA GLU A 16 -8.76 1.61 -4.00
C GLU A 16 -9.88 2.34 -3.26
N ASP A 17 -10.83 2.91 -4.00
CA ASP A 17 -11.97 3.63 -3.44
C ASP A 17 -12.91 2.69 -2.68
N ALA A 18 -13.17 1.48 -3.19
CA ALA A 18 -13.93 0.46 -2.47
C ALA A 18 -13.26 0.07 -1.14
N LEU A 19 -11.93 -0.10 -1.14
CA LEU A 19 -11.18 -0.39 0.08
C LEU A 19 -11.23 0.77 1.08
N ARG A 20 -11.17 2.01 0.61
CA ARG A 20 -11.26 3.20 1.48
C ARG A 20 -12.65 3.38 2.11
N ARG A 21 -13.71 2.93 1.43
CA ARG A 21 -15.09 3.00 1.92
C ARG A 21 -15.40 1.94 2.98
N GLU A 22 -14.74 0.80 2.91
CA GLU A 22 -14.94 -0.28 3.87
C GLU A 22 -14.26 0.02 5.21
N ASN A 23 -15.02 -0.07 6.30
CA ASN A 23 -14.49 0.13 7.66
C ASN A 23 -13.75 -1.11 8.21
N PHE A 24 -14.16 -2.31 7.81
CA PHE A 24 -13.62 -3.55 8.35
C PHE A 24 -12.46 -4.09 7.51
N GLU A 25 -11.31 -4.33 8.15
CA GLU A 25 -10.12 -4.88 7.48
C GLU A 25 -10.38 -6.21 6.77
N ASN A 26 -11.23 -7.07 7.36
CA ASN A 26 -11.52 -8.39 6.79
C ASN A 26 -12.30 -8.27 5.47
N SER A 27 -13.26 -7.34 5.42
CA SER A 27 -13.99 -7.02 4.18
C SER A 27 -13.05 -6.42 3.14
N ARG A 28 -12.17 -5.50 3.55
CA ARG A 28 -11.12 -4.95 2.68
C ARG A 28 -10.23 -6.05 2.10
N LEU A 29 -9.80 -7.01 2.92
CA LEU A 29 -8.97 -8.12 2.49
C LEU A 29 -9.68 -8.98 1.42
N ALA A 30 -10.97 -9.26 1.62
CA ALA A 30 -11.78 -10.02 0.67
C ALA A 30 -11.89 -9.30 -0.69
N ILE A 31 -12.17 -7.99 -0.69
CA ILE A 31 -12.26 -7.17 -1.90
C ILE A 31 -10.91 -7.10 -2.61
N ALA A 32 -9.82 -6.91 -1.87
CA ALA A 32 -8.48 -6.83 -2.42
C ALA A 32 -8.04 -8.16 -3.06
N LYS A 33 -8.32 -9.30 -2.39
CA LYS A 33 -8.07 -10.64 -2.93
C LYS A 33 -8.85 -10.86 -4.24
N GLN A 34 -10.15 -10.61 -4.23
CA GLN A 34 -11.00 -10.74 -5.42
C GLN A 34 -10.53 -9.84 -6.58
N SER A 35 -10.10 -8.63 -6.27
CA SER A 35 -9.58 -7.68 -7.26
C SER A 35 -8.27 -8.15 -7.89
N GLY A 36 -7.38 -8.73 -7.07
CA GLY A 36 -6.08 -9.26 -7.51
C GLY A 36 -6.15 -10.63 -8.20
N GLU A 37 -7.25 -11.37 -8.08
CA GLU A 37 -7.49 -12.59 -8.85
C GLU A 37 -7.91 -12.31 -10.29
N ARG A 38 -8.71 -11.25 -10.49
CA ARG A 38 -9.28 -10.91 -11.81
C ARG A 38 -8.36 -10.03 -12.64
N ASN A 39 -7.48 -9.27 -12.01
CA ASN A 39 -6.62 -8.30 -12.68
C ASN A 39 -5.19 -8.36 -12.14
N ALA A 40 -4.22 -8.26 -13.06
CA ALA A 40 -2.82 -8.20 -12.72
C ALA A 40 -2.41 -6.76 -12.41
N PHE A 41 -1.88 -6.53 -11.21
CA PHE A 41 -1.40 -5.22 -10.77
C PHE A 41 0.13 -5.14 -10.89
N SER A 42 0.65 -3.92 -11.01
CA SER A 42 2.09 -3.68 -10.87
C SER A 42 2.49 -3.71 -9.39
N ALA A 43 3.77 -3.99 -9.10
CA ALA A 43 4.28 -3.97 -7.73
C ALA A 43 4.04 -2.62 -7.04
N GLN A 44 4.06 -1.50 -7.78
CA GLN A 44 3.74 -0.18 -7.24
C GLN A 44 2.26 0.00 -6.87
N GLN A 45 1.34 -0.56 -7.65
CA GLN A 45 -0.08 -0.52 -7.33
C GLN A 45 -0.41 -1.39 -6.11
N VAL A 46 0.17 -2.59 -6.05
CA VAL A 46 0.03 -3.46 -4.88
C VAL A 46 0.56 -2.76 -3.62
N LYS A 47 1.69 -2.05 -3.73
CA LYS A 47 2.24 -1.24 -2.63
C LYS A 47 1.23 -0.22 -2.10
N GLU A 48 0.56 0.52 -2.98
CA GLU A 48 -0.44 1.52 -2.57
C GLU A 48 -1.65 0.89 -1.89
N ILE A 49 -2.14 -0.24 -2.41
CA ILE A 49 -3.24 -0.97 -1.77
C ILE A 49 -2.82 -1.48 -0.39
N VAL A 50 -1.62 -2.07 -0.27
CA VAL A 50 -1.08 -2.58 1.00
C VAL A 50 -0.96 -1.47 2.04
N ARG A 51 -0.66 -0.22 1.64
CA ARG A 51 -0.59 0.95 2.53
C ARG A 51 -1.95 1.36 3.12
N LEU A 52 -3.07 0.98 2.50
CA LEU A 52 -4.41 1.30 3.01
C LEU A 52 -4.81 0.45 4.22
N PHE A 53 -4.14 -0.67 4.45
CA PHE A 53 -4.41 -1.53 5.60
C PHE A 53 -3.72 -0.98 6.83
N ASP A 54 -4.31 -1.23 7.99
CA ASP A 54 -3.72 -0.84 9.28
C ASP A 54 -2.87 -1.99 9.84
N PHE A 55 -3.44 -3.21 9.89
CA PHE A 55 -2.77 -4.36 10.48
C PHE A 55 -1.75 -5.01 9.53
N GLU A 56 -0.52 -5.21 10.03
CA GLU A 56 0.56 -5.87 9.29
C GLU A 56 0.22 -7.30 8.87
N LYS A 57 -0.58 -8.02 9.67
CA LYS A 57 -1.06 -9.37 9.32
C LYS A 57 -1.82 -9.35 7.99
N ASN A 58 -2.71 -8.38 7.81
CA ASN A 58 -3.53 -8.24 6.61
C ASN A 58 -2.70 -7.77 5.42
N LYS A 59 -1.74 -6.86 5.65
CA LYS A 59 -0.74 -6.46 4.65
C LYS A 59 0.04 -7.65 4.11
N LEU A 60 0.51 -8.53 4.99
CA LEU A 60 1.30 -9.71 4.63
C LEU A 60 0.47 -10.75 3.88
N GLU A 61 -0.75 -11.02 4.33
CA GLU A 61 -1.72 -11.88 3.65
C GLU A 61 -1.98 -11.39 2.22
N LEU A 62 -2.27 -10.09 2.06
CA LEU A 62 -2.53 -9.52 0.75
C LEU A 62 -1.29 -9.51 -0.13
N ALA A 63 -0.13 -9.15 0.40
CA ALA A 63 1.12 -9.17 -0.33
C ALA A 63 1.49 -10.60 -0.78
N LYS A 64 1.18 -11.64 -0.01
CA LYS A 64 1.39 -13.02 -0.46
C LYS A 64 0.44 -13.39 -1.60
N ALA A 65 -0.83 -13.04 -1.49
CA ALA A 65 -1.82 -13.31 -2.53
C ALA A 65 -1.53 -12.55 -3.84
N ALA A 66 -1.17 -11.27 -3.73
CA ALA A 66 -0.88 -10.42 -4.89
C ALA A 66 0.41 -10.82 -5.63
N TYR A 67 1.38 -11.44 -4.94
CA TYR A 67 2.65 -11.87 -5.56
C TYR A 67 2.44 -12.82 -6.75
N ALA A 68 1.44 -13.72 -6.66
CA ALA A 68 1.12 -14.66 -7.73
C ALA A 68 0.74 -13.94 -9.03
N ASN A 69 -0.10 -12.90 -8.91
CA ASN A 69 -0.71 -12.15 -10.01
C ASN A 69 -0.04 -10.79 -10.30
N THR A 70 1.15 -10.55 -9.76
CA THR A 70 1.90 -9.32 -10.04
C THR A 70 2.66 -9.42 -11.36
N ILE A 71 2.51 -8.40 -12.21
CA ILE A 71 3.17 -8.32 -13.52
C ILE A 71 4.70 -8.21 -13.34
N ASP A 72 5.12 -7.33 -12.43
CA ASP A 72 6.53 -7.02 -12.19
C ASP A 72 7.02 -7.60 -10.86
N LYS A 73 7.24 -8.92 -10.85
CA LYS A 73 7.76 -9.65 -9.69
C LYS A 73 9.20 -9.23 -9.34
N LYS A 74 9.96 -8.73 -10.31
CA LYS A 74 11.34 -8.25 -10.12
C LYS A 74 11.36 -7.02 -9.23
N ASN A 75 10.34 -6.17 -9.34
CA ASN A 75 10.17 -4.97 -8.53
C ASN A 75 9.34 -5.19 -7.26
N TYR A 76 9.02 -6.43 -6.89
CA TYR A 76 8.17 -6.72 -5.72
C TYR A 76 8.77 -6.24 -4.39
N PHE A 77 10.09 -6.04 -4.34
CA PHE A 77 10.79 -5.50 -3.18
C PHE A 77 10.26 -4.11 -2.74
N VAL A 78 9.63 -3.35 -3.64
CA VAL A 78 9.06 -2.04 -3.30
C VAL A 78 7.92 -2.13 -2.27
N ILE A 79 7.31 -3.30 -2.11
CA ILE A 79 6.23 -3.52 -1.14
C ILE A 79 6.80 -3.63 0.28
N TYR A 80 8.06 -4.02 0.45
CA TYR A 80 8.71 -3.98 1.78
C TYR A 80 8.70 -2.57 2.39
N ASP A 81 8.76 -1.53 1.55
CA ASP A 81 8.64 -0.12 1.98
C ASP A 81 7.21 0.28 2.37
N ALA A 82 6.18 -0.48 1.97
CA ALA A 82 4.81 -0.30 2.44
C ALA A 82 4.54 -0.96 3.81
N PHE A 83 5.36 -1.94 4.20
CA PHE A 83 5.37 -2.39 5.58
C PHE A 83 6.05 -1.32 6.43
N SER A 84 5.44 -0.99 7.57
CA SER A 84 5.95 0.09 8.42
C SER A 84 7.17 -0.39 9.19
N PHE A 85 8.31 -0.51 8.50
CA PHE A 85 9.63 -0.62 9.12
C PHE A 85 10.30 0.76 9.16
N SER A 86 9.57 1.78 9.59
CA SER A 86 10.13 3.09 9.90
C SER A 86 9.48 3.62 11.17
N ARG A 87 10.11 3.29 12.31
CA ARG A 87 10.98 4.23 13.04
C ARG A 87 10.23 5.50 13.41
N SER A 88 9.59 5.48 14.59
CA SER A 88 9.58 6.65 15.46
C SER A 88 11.04 7.08 15.68
N LYS A 89 11.55 7.92 14.80
CA LYS A 89 12.81 8.63 14.97
C LYS A 89 12.66 10.08 14.54
N GLU A 90 11.51 10.64 14.87
CA GLU A 90 11.33 12.06 15.09
C GLU A 90 10.96 12.13 16.58
N GLY A 91 11.78 12.63 17.48
CA GLY A 91 12.84 13.61 17.36
C GLY A 91 12.64 14.45 18.60
N TRP A 92 13.40 14.19 19.66
CA TRP A 92 13.41 15.03 20.86
C TRP A 92 13.77 16.44 20.42
N GLN A 93 12.76 17.29 20.27
CA GLN A 93 12.93 18.70 19.99
C GLN A 93 13.31 19.36 21.32
N CYS A 94 14.62 19.44 21.59
CA CYS A 94 15.13 20.28 22.67
C CYS A 94 14.79 21.73 22.29
N GLY A 95 13.74 22.25 22.92
CA GLY A 95 13.31 23.63 22.77
C GLY A 95 14.42 24.57 23.24
N GLY A 96 15.03 25.28 22.28
CA GLY A 96 15.80 26.47 22.58
C GLY A 96 14.89 27.53 23.18
N SER A 97 15.34 28.20 24.25
CA SER A 97 14.77 29.49 24.64
C SER A 97 15.87 30.48 25.06
N SER A 98 15.84 31.61 24.36
CA SER A 98 16.28 32.95 24.75
C SER A 98 17.75 33.22 25.05
N ARG A 99 18.44 33.64 24.00
CA ARG A 99 19.42 34.72 24.08
C ARG A 99 18.66 36.06 24.02
N LYS A 100 18.58 36.80 25.12
CA LYS A 100 18.28 38.25 25.11
C LYS A 100 19.35 38.98 25.94
N LYS A 101 19.75 40.11 25.36
CA LYS A 101 20.73 41.13 25.77
C LYS A 101 20.92 41.31 27.27
#